data_AF-A0A356TDP7-F1
#
_entry.id   AF-A0A356TDP7-F1
#
_cell.length_a   1.000
_cell.length_b   1.000
_cell.length_c   1.000
_cell.angle_alpha   90.00
_cell.angle_beta   90.00
_cell.angle_gamma   90.00
#
_symmetry.space_group_name_H-M   'P 1'
#
loop_
_entity.id
_entity.type
_entity.pdbx_description
1 polymer ?
#
loop_
_entity_poly.entity_id
_entity_poly.type
_entity_poly.pdbx_seq_one_letter_code
_entity_poly.pdbx_strand_id
1 'polypeptide(L)'
;MPEGASIPRAVTRVTGIREGDLVDAVPPIDAWQRLCAQRPPGAPALAHFARFERRFFLDLQASRGETELPFPLICTHEIARRLLPELPRRGLRALAGYF
;
A
#
# COMPACT_ATOMS: atom_id res chain seq x y z
N MET A 1 6.65 9.70 5.76
CA MET A 1 7.66 10.18 6.70
C MET A 1 8.04 11.59 6.29
N PRO A 2 8.41 12.48 7.21
CA PRO A 2 8.95 13.78 6.84
C PRO A 2 10.16 13.64 5.93
N GLU A 3 10.36 14.60 5.04
CA GLU A 3 11.55 14.67 4.20
C GLU A 3 12.81 14.73 5.10
N GLY A 4 13.82 13.93 4.79
CA GLY A 4 15.04 13.80 5.61
C GLY A 4 14.94 12.89 6.85
N ALA A 5 13.81 12.21 7.07
CA ALA A 5 13.70 11.23 8.15
C ALA A 5 14.33 9.88 7.75
N SER A 6 15.14 9.30 8.63
CA SER A 6 15.80 8.00 8.39
C SER A 6 14.82 6.83 8.42
N ILE A 7 15.06 5.81 7.58
CA ILE A 7 14.25 4.57 7.55
C ILE A 7 14.35 3.86 8.91
N PRO A 8 13.22 3.58 9.59
CA PRO A 8 13.25 2.85 10.86
C PRO A 8 13.79 1.44 10.68
N ARG A 9 14.61 0.96 11.64
CA ARG A 9 15.20 -0.40 11.57
C ARG A 9 14.18 -1.53 11.38
N ALA A 10 12.98 -1.36 11.92
CA ALA A 10 11.89 -2.34 11.75
C ALA A 10 11.41 -2.43 10.30
N VAL A 11 11.34 -1.30 9.59
CA VAL A 11 10.97 -1.25 8.16
C VAL A 11 12.05 -1.94 7.33
N THR A 12 13.33 -1.55 7.50
CA THR A 12 14.44 -2.20 6.79
C THR A 12 14.49 -3.71 7.03
N ARG A 13 14.21 -4.19 8.25
CA ARG A 13 14.19 -5.64 8.54
C ARG A 13 13.09 -6.37 7.77
N VAL A 14 11.93 -5.73 7.59
CA VAL A 14 10.77 -6.35 6.94
C VAL A 14 10.86 -6.23 5.41
N THR A 15 11.28 -5.08 4.89
CA THR A 15 11.25 -4.78 3.45
C THR A 15 12.60 -4.98 2.76
N GLY A 16 13.69 -4.98 3.51
CA GLY A 16 15.05 -4.97 2.96
C GLY A 16 15.55 -3.60 2.50
N ILE A 17 14.68 -2.58 2.46
CA ILE A 17 15.00 -1.23 1.94
C ILE A 17 15.92 -0.49 2.91
N ARG A 18 16.99 0.09 2.36
CA ARG A 18 18.05 0.84 3.05
C ARG A 18 18.12 2.27 2.49
N GLU A 19 18.81 3.15 3.20
CA GLU A 19 18.99 4.56 2.78
C GLU A 19 19.59 4.68 1.37
N GLY A 20 20.56 3.83 1.04
CA GLY A 20 21.19 3.83 -0.29
C GLY A 20 20.23 3.51 -1.43
N ASP A 21 19.12 2.79 -1.16
CA ASP A 21 18.12 2.45 -2.16
C ASP A 21 17.22 3.66 -2.50
N LEU A 22 17.25 4.72 -1.67
CA LEU A 22 16.44 5.92 -1.87
C LEU A 22 17.12 6.98 -2.74
N VAL A 23 18.42 6.84 -3.04
CA VAL A 23 19.20 7.84 -3.78
C VAL A 23 18.61 8.10 -5.18
N ASP A 24 18.18 7.04 -5.86
CA ASP A 24 17.58 7.10 -7.19
C ASP A 24 16.05 6.92 -7.16
N ALA A 25 15.43 7.04 -5.97
CA ALA A 25 13.99 6.89 -5.84
C ALA A 25 13.26 8.05 -6.51
N VAL A 26 12.17 7.73 -7.22
CA VAL A 26 11.29 8.75 -7.78
C VAL A 26 10.59 9.53 -6.66
N PRO A 27 10.29 10.82 -6.86
CA PRO A 27 9.50 11.59 -5.92
C PRO A 27 8.15 10.91 -5.63
N PRO A 28 7.67 10.90 -4.38
CA PRO A 28 6.45 10.17 -4.01
C PRO A 28 5.21 10.59 -4.81
N ILE A 29 5.08 11.88 -5.14
CA ILE A 29 3.97 12.38 -5.95
C ILE A 29 4.04 11.91 -7.40
N ASP A 30 5.23 11.80 -7.97
CA ASP A 30 5.43 11.31 -9.33
C ASP A 30 5.09 9.82 -9.42
N ALA A 31 5.48 9.03 -8.41
CA ALA A 31 5.10 7.64 -8.28
C ALA A 31 3.57 7.47 -8.24
N TRP A 32 2.89 8.31 -7.46
CA TRP A 32 1.43 8.34 -7.38
C TRP A 32 0.77 8.65 -8.73
N GLN A 33 1.24 9.70 -9.42
CA GLN A 33 0.70 10.07 -10.73
C GLN A 33 0.88 8.96 -11.77
N ARG A 34 2.07 8.34 -11.82
CA ARG A 34 2.36 7.20 -12.71
C ARG A 34 1.45 6.01 -12.41
N LEU A 35 1.24 5.70 -11.13
CA LEU A 35 0.31 4.65 -10.71
C LEU A 35 -1.11 4.95 -11.18
N CYS A 36 -1.61 6.17 -10.94
CA CYS A 36 -2.96 6.57 -11.36
C CYS A 36 -3.14 6.51 -12.88
N ALA A 37 -2.15 6.96 -13.66
CA ALA A 37 -2.21 7.00 -15.11
C ALA A 37 -2.25 5.60 -15.77
N GLN A 38 -1.67 4.58 -15.14
CA GLN A 38 -1.65 3.22 -15.67
C GLN A 38 -2.94 2.43 -15.39
N ARG A 39 -3.88 2.98 -14.62
CA ARG A 39 -5.07 2.25 -14.20
C ARG A 39 -6.13 2.27 -15.30
N PRO A 40 -6.77 1.12 -15.57
CA PRO A 40 -7.95 1.10 -16.42
C PRO A 40 -9.07 1.98 -15.82
N PRO A 41 -9.79 2.75 -16.64
CA PRO A 41 -10.94 3.54 -16.17
C PRO A 41 -11.96 2.66 -15.43
N GLY A 42 -12.40 3.12 -14.26
CA GLY A 42 -13.42 2.43 -13.46
C GLY A 42 -12.97 1.16 -12.71
N ALA A 43 -11.74 0.67 -12.92
CA ALA A 43 -11.24 -0.48 -12.18
C ALA A 43 -11.10 -0.15 -10.68
N PRO A 44 -11.39 -1.08 -9.74
CA PRO A 44 -11.01 -0.93 -8.34
C PRO A 44 -9.51 -1.22 -8.14
N ALA A 45 -8.94 -0.74 -7.04
CA ALA A 45 -7.65 -1.20 -6.54
C ALA A 45 -7.86 -2.26 -5.45
N LEU A 46 -6.95 -3.24 -5.38
CA LEU A 46 -6.95 -4.29 -4.38
C LEU A 46 -5.75 -4.11 -3.43
N ALA A 47 -5.99 -4.25 -2.14
CA ALA A 47 -4.94 -4.22 -1.12
C ALA A 47 -5.22 -5.24 -0.01
N HIS A 48 -4.17 -5.82 0.55
CA HIS A 48 -4.28 -6.64 1.75
C HIS A 48 -4.01 -5.74 2.97
N PHE A 49 -5.05 -5.50 3.79
CA PHE A 49 -5.11 -4.43 4.81
C PHE A 49 -5.29 -3.01 4.24
N ALA A 50 -6.33 -2.82 3.42
CA ALA A 50 -6.63 -1.54 2.75
C ALA A 50 -6.71 -0.29 3.64
N ARG A 51 -7.02 -0.42 4.94
CA ARG A 51 -7.04 0.73 5.87
C ARG A 51 -5.65 1.38 5.99
N PHE A 52 -4.60 0.57 6.03
CA PHE A 52 -3.22 1.04 6.08
C PHE A 52 -2.85 1.75 4.78
N GLU A 53 -3.06 1.07 3.64
CA GLU A 53 -2.75 1.60 2.30
C GLU A 53 -3.50 2.90 2.00
N ARG A 54 -4.80 2.98 2.36
CA ARG A 54 -5.62 4.19 2.14
C ARG A 54 -4.97 5.41 2.77
N ARG A 55 -4.51 5.30 4.02
CA ARG A 55 -3.90 6.44 4.71
C ARG A 55 -2.63 6.88 3.98
N PHE A 56 -1.79 5.92 3.59
CA PHE A 56 -0.56 6.19 2.87
C PHE A 56 -0.82 6.91 1.54
N PHE A 57 -1.77 6.45 0.73
CA PHE A 57 -2.12 7.10 -0.53
C PHE A 57 -2.70 8.51 -0.34
N LEU A 58 -3.56 8.71 0.67
CA LEU A 58 -4.07 10.05 0.99
C LEU A 58 -2.93 11.01 1.39
N ASP A 59 -1.96 10.54 2.17
CA ASP A 59 -0.79 11.33 2.56
C ASP A 59 0.07 11.72 1.34
N LEU A 60 0.20 10.85 0.33
CA LEU A 60 0.94 11.16 -0.92
C LEU A 60 0.34 12.30 -1.73
N GLN A 61 -0.97 12.49 -1.66
CA GLN A 61 -1.70 13.53 -2.38
C GLN A 61 -2.13 14.69 -1.48
N ALA A 62 -1.73 14.71 -0.20
CA ALA A 62 -2.15 15.72 0.76
C ALA A 62 -1.75 17.15 0.34
N SER A 63 -0.61 17.31 -0.35
CA SER A 63 -0.17 18.59 -0.93
C SER A 63 -1.12 19.14 -1.99
N ARG A 64 -1.99 18.29 -2.56
CA ARG A 64 -3.00 18.66 -3.56
C ARG A 64 -4.38 18.92 -2.94
N GLY A 65 -4.53 18.77 -1.62
CA GLY A 65 -5.80 18.95 -0.91
C GLY A 65 -6.80 17.81 -1.10
N GLU A 66 -6.39 16.69 -1.69
CA GLU A 66 -7.27 15.57 -2.00
C GLU A 66 -7.58 14.73 -0.75
N THR A 67 -8.86 14.56 -0.44
CA THR A 67 -9.33 13.81 0.74
C THR A 67 -9.85 12.42 0.41
N GLU A 68 -10.00 12.10 -0.89
CA GLU A 68 -10.52 10.83 -1.39
C GLU A 68 -9.56 10.21 -2.41
N LEU A 69 -9.62 8.88 -2.54
CA LEU A 69 -8.85 8.17 -3.56
C LEU A 69 -9.61 8.23 -4.89
N PRO A 70 -8.92 8.35 -6.03
CA PRO A 70 -9.55 8.39 -7.36
C PRO A 70 -10.10 7.01 -7.81
N PHE A 71 -10.26 6.08 -6.87
CA PHE A 71 -10.75 4.73 -7.11
C PHE A 71 -11.27 4.06 -5.84
N PRO A 72 -12.19 3.09 -5.97
CA PRO A 72 -12.52 2.19 -4.87
C PRO A 72 -11.29 1.36 -4.48
N LEU A 73 -11.02 1.27 -3.18
CA LEU A 73 -9.97 0.41 -2.62
C LEU A 73 -10.61 -0.73 -1.83
N ILE A 74 -10.43 -1.96 -2.31
CA ILE A 74 -11.04 -3.16 -1.74
C ILE A 74 -10.01 -3.94 -0.92
N CYS A 75 -10.42 -4.38 0.27
CA CYS A 75 -9.55 -5.12 1.19
C CYS A 75 -9.64 -6.63 0.98
N THR A 76 -8.58 -7.26 0.47
CA THR A 76 -8.54 -8.71 0.28
C THR A 76 -8.47 -9.48 1.60
N HIS A 77 -7.94 -8.87 2.67
CA HIS A 77 -8.00 -9.45 4.03
C HIS A 77 -9.46 -9.63 4.49
N GLU A 78 -10.31 -8.63 4.26
CA GLU A 78 -11.73 -8.70 4.63
C GLU A 78 -12.52 -9.69 3.76
N ILE A 79 -12.09 -9.91 2.51
CA ILE A 79 -12.62 -10.98 1.66
C ILE A 79 -12.23 -12.34 2.25
N ALA A 80 -10.93 -12.55 2.53
CA ALA A 80 -10.43 -13.80 3.11
C ALA A 80 -11.08 -14.11 4.46
N ARG A 81 -11.32 -13.10 5.30
CA ARG A 81 -12.02 -13.27 6.59
C ARG A 81 -13.44 -13.82 6.42
N ARG A 82 -14.14 -13.45 5.34
CA ARG A 82 -15.50 -13.92 5.06
C ARG A 82 -15.53 -15.28 4.36
N LEU A 83 -14.61 -15.52 3.43
CA LEU A 83 -14.55 -16.76 2.65
C LEU A 83 -13.90 -17.92 3.41
N LEU A 84 -12.95 -17.63 4.30
CA LEU A 84 -12.13 -18.62 5.02
C LEU A 84 -12.20 -18.37 6.54
N PRO A 85 -13.39 -18.51 7.15
CA PRO A 85 -13.59 -18.22 8.57
C PRO A 85 -12.83 -19.17 9.49
N GLU A 86 -12.49 -20.38 9.03
CA GLU A 86 -11.77 -21.38 9.82
C GLU A 86 -10.25 -21.18 9.83
N LEU A 87 -9.70 -20.33 8.95
CA LEU A 87 -8.25 -20.11 8.92
C LEU A 87 -7.80 -19.30 10.15
N PRO A 88 -6.83 -19.80 10.95
CA PRO A 88 -6.38 -19.11 12.14
C PRO A 88 -5.63 -17.81 11.83
N ARG A 89 -5.06 -17.70 10.62
CA ARG A 89 -4.37 -16.51 10.13
C ARG A 89 -4.77 -16.25 8.68
N ARG A 90 -4.98 -14.97 8.33
CA ARG A 90 -5.29 -14.54 6.96
C ARG A 90 -4.31 -13.52 6.41
N GLY A 91 -3.10 -13.43 6.96
CA GLY A 91 -2.03 -12.62 6.36
C GLY A 91 -1.57 -13.21 5.03
N LEU A 92 -0.93 -12.41 4.17
CA LEU A 92 -0.46 -12.83 2.84
C LEU A 92 0.28 -14.17 2.85
N ARG A 93 1.27 -14.35 3.74
CA ARG A 93 2.02 -15.61 3.87
C ARG A 93 1.14 -16.81 4.24
N ALA A 94 0.13 -16.61 5.11
CA ALA A 94 -0.75 -17.69 5.53
C ALA A 94 -1.69 -18.12 4.39
N LEU A 95 -2.24 -17.15 3.66
CA LEU A 95 -3.11 -17.42 2.51
C LEU A 95 -2.32 -18.07 1.36
N ALA A 96 -1.10 -17.60 1.08
CA ALA A 96 -0.25 -18.15 0.05
C ALA A 96 0.24 -19.58 0.34
N GLY A 97 0.27 -20.01 1.61
CA GLY A 97 0.60 -21.38 1.99
C GLY A 97 -0.62 -22.30 2.14
N TYR A 98 -1.83 -21.75 2.00
CA TYR A 98 -3.08 -22.53 2.07
C TYR A 98 -3.51 -23.04 0.70
N PHE A 99 -3.30 -22.25 -0.35
CA PHE A 99 -3.52 -22.60 -1.76
C PHE A 99 -2.23 -23.10 -2.39
#